data_AF-A0AA41W2Z1-F1
#
_entry.id   AF-A0AA41W2Z1-F1
#
_cell.length_a   1.000
_cell.length_b   1.000
_cell.length_c   1.000
_cell.angle_alpha   90.00
_cell.angle_beta   90.00
_cell.angle_gamma   90.00
#
_symmetry.space_group_name_H-M   'P 1'
#
loop_
_entity.id
_entity.type
_entity.pdbx_description
1 polymer ?
#
loop_
_entity_poly.entity_id
_entity_poly.type
_entity_poly.pdbx_seq_one_letter_code
_entity_poly.pdbx_strand_id
1 'polypeptide(L)'
;MFSRMFGKPKEETNALTTLDKLNETLEMLEKKEGVLIRKATQEVEKAKEYTRAKNKRAAIQCLKRKRLYEQQVEQLGNFQLRIHDQMIMLEGAKATTETVDALRSGAAAMKAMQKAT
;
A
#
# COMPACT_ATOMS: atom_id res chain seq x y z
N MET A 1 -26.31 22.10 28.66
CA MET A 1 -25.85 21.49 27.40
C MET A 1 -24.43 21.93 27.04
N PHE A 2 -23.38 21.64 27.82
CA PHE A 2 -22.01 21.94 27.36
C PHE A 2 -21.00 21.09 28.15
N SER A 3 -20.55 19.99 27.55
CA SER A 3 -19.25 19.34 27.83
C SER A 3 -19.06 18.15 26.89
N ARG A 4 -18.74 18.45 25.64
CA ARG A 4 -18.11 17.50 24.70
C ARG A 4 -16.85 18.17 24.14
N MET A 5 -16.00 18.62 25.06
CA MET A 5 -14.73 19.31 24.80
C MET A 5 -13.60 18.54 25.50
N PHE A 6 -13.48 17.25 25.19
CA PHE A 6 -12.24 16.50 25.39
C PHE A 6 -11.95 15.78 24.08
N GLY A 7 -11.54 16.59 23.09
CA GLY A 7 -10.78 16.07 21.97
C GLY A 7 -9.52 15.45 22.53
N LYS A 8 -9.30 14.17 22.26
CA LYS A 8 -8.01 13.53 22.52
C LYS A 8 -6.91 14.41 21.88
N PRO A 9 -5.73 14.55 22.51
CA PRO A 9 -4.62 15.19 21.83
C PRO A 9 -4.48 14.53 20.46
N LYS A 10 -4.44 15.35 19.40
CA LYS A 10 -4.24 14.89 18.04
C LYS A 10 -2.91 14.18 18.05
N GLU A 11 -2.93 12.85 18.13
CA GLU A 11 -1.75 12.02 18.07
C GLU A 11 -1.11 12.40 16.74
N GLU A 12 0.03 13.09 16.78
CA GLU A 12 0.75 13.47 15.57
C GLU A 12 1.29 12.17 14.98
N THR A 13 0.45 11.55 14.14
CA THR A 13 0.86 10.46 13.28
C THR A 13 1.96 11.01 12.39
N ASN A 14 3.19 10.65 12.72
CA ASN A 14 4.37 11.05 11.98
C ASN A 14 4.27 10.46 10.56
N ALA A 15 4.47 11.30 9.54
CA ALA A 15 4.44 10.88 8.14
C ALA A 15 5.43 9.73 7.89
N LEU A 16 6.59 9.74 8.55
CA LEU A 16 7.60 8.67 8.45
C LEU A 16 7.05 7.33 8.95
N THR A 17 6.49 7.30 10.16
CA THR A 17 5.94 6.05 10.73
C THR A 17 4.72 5.54 9.96
N THR A 18 4.03 6.43 9.24
CA THR A 18 2.93 6.05 8.34
C THR A 18 3.46 5.45 7.04
N LEU A 19 4.50 6.03 6.45
CA LEU A 19 5.17 5.48 5.26
C LEU A 19 5.81 4.11 5.54
N ASP A 20 6.43 3.93 6.71
CA ASP A 20 6.99 2.64 7.11
C ASP A 20 5.91 1.55 7.18
N LYS A 21 4.77 1.85 7.80
CA LYS A 21 3.61 0.92 7.84
C LYS A 21 3.06 0.61 6.46
N LEU A 22 3.01 1.58 5.55
CA LEU A 22 2.57 1.38 4.18
C LEU A 22 3.53 0.46 3.42
N ASN A 23 4.84 0.65 3.58
CA ASN A 23 5.87 -0.21 3.01
C ASN A 23 5.79 -1.66 3.55
N GLU A 24 5.66 -1.83 4.87
CA GLU A 24 5.48 -3.17 5.48
C GLU A 24 4.22 -3.87 4.95
N THR A 25 3.14 -3.12 4.79
CA THR A 25 1.88 -3.64 4.24
C THR A 25 2.05 -4.03 2.77
N LEU A 26 2.75 -3.21 1.97
CA LEU A 26 3.03 -3.49 0.58
C LEU A 26 3.84 -4.79 0.44
N GLU A 27 4.93 -4.93 1.20
CA GLU A 27 5.79 -6.12 1.18
C GLU A 27 5.00 -7.39 1.54
N MET A 28 4.08 -7.29 2.52
CA MET A 28 3.19 -8.40 2.88
C MET A 28 2.28 -8.80 1.70
N LEU A 29 1.69 -7.82 1.02
CA LEU A 29 0.81 -8.07 -0.13
C LEU A 29 1.57 -8.71 -1.28
N GLU A 30 2.78 -8.23 -1.61
CA GLU A 30 3.66 -8.82 -2.62
C GLU A 30 4.05 -10.26 -2.29
N LYS A 31 4.42 -10.55 -1.03
CA LYS A 31 4.70 -11.92 -0.58
C LYS A 31 3.49 -12.82 -0.77
N LYS A 32 2.29 -12.33 -0.40
CA LYS A 32 1.03 -13.08 -0.55
C LYS A 32 0.67 -13.32 -2.01
N GLU A 33 0.84 -12.32 -2.85
CA GLU A 33 0.66 -12.41 -4.30
C GLU A 33 1.59 -13.48 -4.90
N GLY A 34 2.89 -13.44 -4.55
CA GLY A 34 3.87 -14.44 -4.99
C GLY A 34 3.49 -15.87 -4.59
N VAL A 35 2.93 -16.08 -3.40
CA VAL A 35 2.42 -17.39 -2.97
C VAL A 35 1.23 -17.83 -3.83
N LEU A 36 0.29 -16.93 -4.14
CA LEU A 36 -0.88 -17.24 -4.96
C LEU A 36 -0.51 -17.53 -6.42
N ILE A 37 0.43 -16.79 -6.99
CA ILE A 37 0.98 -17.06 -8.33
C ILE A 37 1.59 -18.46 -8.37
N ARG A 38 2.44 -18.81 -7.39
CA ARG A 38 3.03 -20.16 -7.30
C ARG A 38 1.95 -21.26 -7.21
N LYS A 39 0.89 -21.04 -6.42
CA LYS A 39 -0.24 -21.98 -6.33
C LYS A 39 -0.99 -22.09 -7.66
N ALA A 40 -1.22 -21.00 -8.37
CA ALA A 40 -1.84 -21.01 -9.69
C ALA A 40 -1.00 -21.82 -10.70
N THR A 41 0.32 -21.63 -10.72
CA THR A 41 1.25 -22.42 -11.55
C THR A 41 1.20 -23.91 -11.20
N GLN A 42 1.17 -24.27 -9.92
CA GLN A 42 1.05 -25.67 -9.49
C GLN A 42 -0.27 -26.29 -9.94
N GLU A 43 -1.39 -25.56 -9.91
CA GLU A 43 -2.67 -26.07 -10.42
C GLU A 43 -2.66 -26.27 -11.94
N VAL A 44 -1.88 -25.47 -12.70
CA VAL A 44 -1.67 -25.70 -14.14
C VAL A 44 -0.92 -27.02 -14.38
N GLU A 45 0.16 -27.27 -13.64
CA GLU A 45 0.92 -28.51 -13.80
C GLU A 45 0.07 -29.75 -13.45
N LYS A 46 -0.66 -29.71 -12.34
CA LYS A 46 -1.64 -30.77 -11.99
C LYS A 46 -2.70 -30.96 -13.07
N ALA A 47 -3.22 -29.87 -13.66
CA ALA A 47 -4.19 -29.95 -14.75
C ALA A 47 -3.61 -30.68 -15.97
N LYS A 48 -2.33 -30.42 -16.32
CA LYS A 48 -1.62 -31.12 -17.40
C LYS A 48 -1.46 -32.61 -17.09
N GLU A 49 -1.08 -32.96 -15.87
CA GLU A 49 -0.95 -34.36 -15.42
C GLU A 49 -2.28 -35.10 -15.52
N TYR A 50 -3.37 -34.53 -14.99
CA TYR A 50 -4.70 -35.14 -15.10
C TYR A 50 -5.19 -35.25 -16.54
N THR A 51 -4.82 -34.31 -17.40
CA THR A 51 -5.14 -34.37 -18.84
C THR A 51 -4.42 -35.55 -19.50
N ARG A 52 -3.12 -35.75 -19.21
CA ARG A 52 -2.35 -36.92 -19.69
C ARG A 52 -2.93 -38.23 -19.19
N ALA A 53 -3.41 -38.26 -17.94
CA ALA A 53 -4.11 -39.39 -17.35
C ALA A 53 -5.56 -39.56 -17.85
N LYS A 54 -6.02 -38.76 -18.83
CA LYS A 54 -7.39 -38.74 -19.37
C LYS A 54 -8.48 -38.45 -18.32
N ASN A 55 -8.11 -37.92 -17.15
CA ASN A 55 -9.03 -37.53 -16.09
C ASN A 55 -9.50 -36.08 -16.27
N LYS A 56 -10.42 -35.88 -17.21
CA LYS A 56 -10.94 -34.53 -17.56
C LYS A 56 -11.59 -33.80 -16.37
N ARG A 57 -12.30 -34.52 -15.50
CA ARG A 57 -12.99 -33.92 -14.35
C ARG A 57 -12.00 -33.30 -13.37
N ALA A 58 -10.93 -34.02 -13.03
CA ALA A 58 -9.89 -33.51 -12.14
C ALA A 58 -9.11 -32.34 -12.76
N ALA A 59 -8.81 -32.41 -14.05
CA ALA A 59 -8.16 -31.31 -14.78
C ALA A 59 -8.99 -30.01 -14.72
N ILE A 60 -10.30 -30.10 -14.99
CA ILE A 60 -11.22 -28.93 -14.90
C ILE A 60 -11.25 -28.36 -13.48
N GLN A 61 -11.22 -29.21 -12.45
CA GLN A 61 -11.20 -28.73 -11.07
C GLN A 61 -9.92 -27.95 -10.74
N CYS A 62 -8.77 -28.39 -11.25
CA CYS A 62 -7.51 -27.66 -11.11
C CYS A 62 -7.59 -26.29 -11.79
N LEU A 63 -8.13 -26.22 -13.02
CA LEU A 63 -8.30 -24.96 -13.74
C LEU A 63 -9.26 -23.98 -13.05
N LYS A 64 -10.31 -24.49 -12.38
CA LYS A 64 -11.18 -23.66 -11.54
C LYS A 64 -10.43 -23.08 -10.34
N ARG A 65 -9.59 -23.87 -9.66
CA ARG A 65 -8.75 -23.39 -8.54
C ARG A 65 -7.71 -22.37 -9.01
N LYS A 66 -7.05 -22.61 -10.14
CA LYS A 66 -6.17 -21.63 -10.80
C LYS A 66 -6.88 -20.29 -10.98
N ARG A 67 -8.07 -20.29 -11.58
CA ARG A 67 -8.85 -19.06 -11.82
C ARG A 67 -9.17 -18.31 -10.52
N LEU A 68 -9.49 -19.02 -9.44
CA LEU A 68 -9.73 -18.41 -8.13
C LEU A 68 -8.46 -17.72 -7.58
N TYR A 69 -7.29 -18.34 -7.73
CA TYR A 69 -6.02 -17.72 -7.32
C TYR A 69 -5.68 -16.51 -8.18
N GLU A 70 -5.93 -16.55 -9.49
CA GLU A 70 -5.71 -15.41 -10.38
C GLU A 70 -6.60 -14.22 -10.03
N GLN A 71 -7.87 -14.46 -9.69
CA GLN A 71 -8.77 -13.39 -9.21
C GLN A 71 -8.29 -12.77 -7.90
N GLN A 72 -7.73 -13.58 -6.99
CA GLN A 72 -7.15 -13.06 -5.75
C GLN A 72 -5.89 -12.25 -6.02
N VAL A 73 -5.03 -12.67 -6.96
CA VAL A 73 -3.85 -11.92 -7.39
C VAL A 73 -4.26 -10.55 -7.94
N GLU A 74 -5.25 -10.50 -8.83
CA GLU A 74 -5.79 -9.24 -9.36
C GLU A 74 -6.30 -8.31 -8.25
N GLN A 75 -7.00 -8.87 -7.27
CA GLN A 75 -7.46 -8.09 -6.11
C GLN A 75 -6.30 -7.55 -5.27
N LEU A 76 -5.23 -8.33 -5.06
CA LEU A 76 -4.04 -7.87 -4.35
C LEU A 76 -3.33 -6.76 -5.11
N GLY A 77 -3.20 -6.86 -6.44
CA GLY A 77 -2.65 -5.80 -7.28
C GLY A 77 -3.42 -4.48 -7.13
N ASN A 78 -4.75 -4.54 -7.05
CA ASN A 78 -5.58 -3.37 -6.79
C ASN A 78 -5.37 -2.75 -5.39
N PHE A 79 -4.95 -3.54 -4.40
CA PHE A 79 -4.61 -3.02 -3.07
C PHE A 79 -3.21 -2.42 -3.04
N GLN A 80 -2.25 -3.04 -3.71
CA GLN A 80 -0.89 -2.51 -3.87
C GLN A 80 -0.92 -1.14 -4.55
N LEU A 81 -1.69 -0.97 -5.63
CA LEU A 81 -1.85 0.31 -6.32
C LEU A 81 -2.34 1.42 -5.38
N ARG A 82 -3.36 1.13 -4.57
CA ARG A 82 -3.89 2.11 -3.59
C ARG A 82 -2.88 2.49 -2.53
N ILE A 83 -2.04 1.55 -2.10
CA ILE A 83 -0.96 1.83 -1.14
C ILE A 83 0.09 2.73 -1.78
N HIS A 84 0.50 2.45 -3.01
CA HIS A 84 1.43 3.31 -3.75
C HIS A 84 0.88 4.73 -3.93
N ASP A 85 -0.38 4.88 -4.33
CA ASP A 85 -1.03 6.20 -4.45
C ASP A 85 -1.00 6.97 -3.12
N GLN A 86 -1.26 6.27 -2.01
CA GLN A 86 -1.23 6.85 -0.67
C GLN A 86 0.18 7.26 -0.22
N MET A 87 1.21 6.49 -0.59
CA MET A 87 2.60 6.83 -0.35
C MET A 87 3.00 8.10 -1.10
N ILE A 88 2.69 8.17 -2.40
CA ILE A 88 2.96 9.36 -3.23
C ILE A 88 2.30 10.61 -2.64
N MET A 89 1.03 10.49 -2.20
CA MET A 89 0.32 11.61 -1.60
C MET A 89 0.97 12.07 -0.29
N LEU A 90 1.43 11.14 0.56
CA LEU A 90 2.12 11.47 1.81
C LEU A 90 3.48 12.12 1.57
N GLU A 91 4.24 11.63 0.61
CA GLU A 91 5.53 12.21 0.22
C GLU A 91 5.36 13.63 -0.32
N GLY A 92 4.35 13.86 -1.16
CA GLY A 92 4.01 15.20 -1.66
C GLY A 92 3.55 16.15 -0.55
N ALA A 93 2.73 15.66 0.40
CA ALA A 93 2.32 16.45 1.56
C ALA A 93 3.53 16.82 2.44
N LYS A 94 4.45 15.89 2.67
CA LYS A 94 5.68 16.12 3.41
C LYS A 94 6.55 17.21 2.76
N ALA A 95 6.81 17.11 1.45
CA ALA A 95 7.58 18.11 0.72
C ALA A 95 6.93 19.51 0.77
N THR A 96 5.60 19.57 0.73
CA THR A 96 4.85 20.81 0.88
C THR A 96 5.04 21.43 2.27
N THR A 97 4.92 20.61 3.32
CA THR A 97 5.16 21.06 4.70
C THR A 97 6.58 21.59 4.89
N GLU A 98 7.59 20.85 4.42
CA GLU A 98 9.01 21.27 4.49
C GLU A 98 9.25 22.60 3.75
N THR A 99 8.62 22.79 2.59
CA THR A 99 8.70 24.05 1.82
C THR A 99 8.10 25.21 2.59
N VAL A 100 6.91 25.03 3.18
CA VAL A 100 6.23 26.06 3.96
C VAL A 100 7.06 26.44 5.20
N ASP A 101 7.66 25.46 5.86
CA ASP A 101 8.52 25.69 7.03
C ASP A 101 9.81 26.45 6.67
N ALA A 102 10.43 26.13 5.54
CA ALA A 102 11.57 26.87 5.01
C ALA A 102 11.21 28.32 4.67
N LEU A 103 10.07 28.55 4.01
CA LEU A 103 9.57 29.89 3.69
C LEU A 103 9.27 30.71 4.94
N ARG A 104 8.66 30.09 5.96
CA ARG A 104 8.39 30.75 7.25
C ARG A 104 9.68 31.16 7.94
N SER A 105 10.68 30.28 7.96
CA SER A 105 12.00 30.56 8.53
C SER A 105 12.69 31.72 7.80
N GLY A 106 12.66 31.71 6.46
CA GLY A 106 13.20 32.79 5.63
C GLY A 106 12.50 34.14 5.89
N ALA A 107 11.17 34.14 5.96
CA ALA A 107 10.40 35.34 6.28
C ALA A 107 10.73 35.91 7.66
N ALA A 108 10.90 35.04 8.67
CA ALA A 108 11.30 35.47 10.01
C ALA A 108 12.71 36.10 10.01
N ALA A 109 13.66 35.52 9.29
CA ALA A 109 15.01 36.08 9.13
C ALA A 109 14.98 37.46 8.46
N MET A 110 14.23 37.61 7.36
CA MET A 110 14.07 38.91 6.67
C MET A 110 13.49 39.98 7.61
N LYS A 111 12.47 39.63 8.40
CA LYS A 111 11.86 40.56 9.37
C LYS A 111 12.83 40.98 10.48
N ALA A 112 13.70 40.07 10.93
CA ALA A 112 14.72 40.39 11.92
C ALA A 112 15.76 41.38 11.37
N MET A 113 16.20 41.18 10.11
CA MET A 113 17.14 42.08 9.44
C MET A 113 16.56 43.49 9.28
N GLN A 114 15.29 43.60 8.86
CA GLN A 114 14.61 44.90 8.71
C GLN A 114 14.45 45.67 10.03
N LYS A 115 14.37 44.98 11.17
CA LYS A 115 14.29 45.63 12.49
C LYS A 115 15.63 46.07 13.06
N ALA A 116 16.72 45.48 12.57
CA ALA A 116 18.08 45.79 12.99
C ALA A 116 18.71 46.94 12.17
N THR A 117 17.99 47.47 11.18
CA THR A 117 18.32 48.66 10.39
C THR A 117 17.48 49.83 10.88
#